data_AF-A0A1W9RLB2-F1
#
_entry.id   AF-A0A1W9RLB2-F1
#
_cell.length_a   1.000
_cell.length_b   1.000
_cell.length_c   1.000
_cell.angle_alpha   90.00
_cell.angle_beta   90.00
_cell.angle_gamma   90.00
#
_symmetry.space_group_name_H-M   'P 1'
#
loop_
_entity.id
_entity.type
_entity.pdbx_description
1 polymer ?
#
loop_
_entity_poly.entity_id
_entity_poly.type
_entity_poly.pdbx_seq_one_letter_code
_entity_poly.pdbx_strand_id
1 'polypeptide(L)' 'MIEKIKKFLSETKIEMKKVTWPTRDELKESTKVVIVATFLVTLFIGAVDQILTLLIKKLIGW' A
#
# COMPACT_ATOMS: atom_id res chain seq x y z
N MET A 1 -20.26 -1.63 -37.08
CA MET A 1 -20.21 -1.76 -35.60
C MET A 1 -18.79 -1.75 -35.04
N ILE A 2 -17.86 -2.53 -35.61
CA ILE A 2 -16.46 -2.63 -35.16
C ILE A 2 -15.73 -1.26 -35.18
N GLU A 3 -15.95 -0.44 -36.21
CA GLU A 3 -15.36 0.91 -36.29
C GLU A 3 -15.85 1.86 -35.18
N LYS A 4 -17.14 1.80 -34.80
CA LYS A 4 -17.67 2.58 -33.66
C LYS A 4 -16.95 2.18 -32.38
N ILE A 5 -16.81 0.88 -32.10
CA ILE A 5 -16.12 0.38 -30.90
C ILE A 5 -14.65 0.82 -30.87
N LYS A 6 -13.96 0.77 -32.02
CA LYS A 6 -12.57 1.22 -32.14
C LYS A 6 -12.44 2.72 -31.88
N LYS A 7 -13.40 3.51 -32.35
CA LYS A 7 -13.48 4.97 -32.09
C LYS A 7 -13.78 5.28 -30.62
N PHE A 8 -14.73 4.57 -30.00
CA PHE A 8 -15.02 4.68 -28.57
C PHE A 8 -13.81 4.35 -27.70
N LEU A 9 -13.09 3.25 -27.97
CA LEU A 9 -11.87 2.91 -27.23
C LEU A 9 -10.75 3.95 -27.42
N SER A 10 -10.64 4.54 -28.61
CA SER A 10 -9.72 5.64 -28.89
C SER A 10 -10.05 6.89 -28.07
N GLU A 11 -11.33 7.28 -28.03
CA GLU A 11 -11.81 8.43 -27.27
C GLU A 11 -11.66 8.20 -25.76
N THR A 12 -11.99 7.02 -25.24
CA THR A 12 -11.76 6.64 -23.83
C THR A 12 -10.29 6.69 -23.45
N LYS A 13 -9.38 6.26 -24.34
CA LYS A 13 -7.93 6.35 -24.09
C LYS A 13 -7.44 7.81 -24.03
N ILE A 14 -8.09 8.73 -24.75
CA ILE A 14 -7.77 10.16 -24.71
C ILE A 14 -8.28 10.78 -23.40
N GLU A 15 -9.49 10.47 -22.97
CA GLU A 15 -10.04 10.93 -21.68
C GLU A 15 -9.26 10.35 -20.49
N MET A 16 -8.82 9.09 -20.56
CA MET A 16 -7.94 8.47 -19.56
C MET A 16 -6.59 9.17 -19.42
N LYS A 17 -6.12 9.90 -20.45
CA LYS A 17 -4.90 10.72 -20.36
C LYS A 17 -5.13 12.09 -19.72
N LYS A 18 -6.38 12.57 -19.65
CA LYS A 18 -6.74 13.80 -18.92
C LYS A 18 -6.91 13.55 -17.42
N VAL A 19 -7.11 12.30 -17.02
CA VAL A 19 -7.10 11.90 -15.62
C VAL A 19 -5.66 11.95 -15.12
N THR A 20 -5.46 12.53 -13.94
CA THR A 20 -4.17 12.72 -13.25
C THR A 20 -3.57 11.38 -12.79
N TRP A 21 -3.30 10.47 -13.72
CA TRP A 21 -2.65 9.20 -13.38
C TRP A 21 -1.21 9.52 -12.92
N PRO A 22 -0.86 9.18 -11.68
CA PRO A 22 0.45 9.47 -11.14
C PRO A 22 1.51 8.77 -11.97
N THR A 23 2.68 9.38 -12.16
CA THR A 23 3.73 8.74 -12.94
C THR A 23 4.20 7.44 -12.26
N ARG A 24 4.71 6.48 -13.04
CA ARG A 24 5.17 5.18 -12.50
C ARG A 24 6.20 5.32 -11.38
N ASP A 25 6.92 6.45 -11.35
CA ASP A 25 7.93 6.75 -10.34
C ASP A 25 7.30 7.23 -9.02
N GLU A 26 6.28 8.10 -9.07
CA GLU A 26 5.50 8.49 -7.88
C GLU A 26 4.83 7.29 -7.21
N LEU A 27 4.37 6.32 -8.00
CA LEU A 27 3.74 5.10 -7.49
C LEU A 27 4.75 4.22 -6.72
N LYS A 28 5.99 4.11 -7.24
CA LYS A 28 7.08 3.39 -6.57
C LYS A 28 7.53 4.09 -5.30
N GLU A 29 7.62 5.41 -5.34
CA GLU A 29 8.04 6.21 -4.18
C GLU A 29 7.02 6.12 -3.06
N SER A 30 5.73 6.27 -3.38
CA SER A 30 4.62 6.11 -2.43
C SER A 30 4.63 4.71 -1.79
N THR A 31 4.85 3.67 -2.60
CA THR A 31 4.91 2.27 -2.11
C THR A 31 6.11 2.05 -1.20
N LYS A 32 7.27 2.64 -1.50
CA LYS A 32 8.47 2.54 -0.67
C LYS A 32 8.24 3.15 0.71
N VAL A 33 7.61 4.33 0.78
CA VAL A 33 7.27 4.98 2.06
C VAL A 33 6.35 4.10 2.90
N VAL A 34 5.32 3.51 2.29
CA VAL A 34 4.38 2.61 2.99
C VAL A 34 5.10 1.37 3.53
N ILE A 35 5.99 0.75 2.75
CA ILE A 35 6.78 -0.41 3.21
C ILE A 35 7.63 -0.04 4.44
N VAL A 36 8.32 1.10 4.39
CA VAL A 36 9.16 1.54 5.53
C VAL A 36 8.30 1.83 6.76
N ALA A 37 7.19 2.56 6.60
CA ALA A 37 6.30 2.89 7.70
C ALA A 37 5.68 1.64 8.35
N THR A 38 5.17 0.71 7.55
CA THR A 38 4.58 -0.54 8.04
C THR A 38 5.61 -1.45 8.70
N PHE A 39 6.84 -1.49 8.19
CA PHE A 39 7.94 -2.25 8.80
C PHE A 39 8.28 -1.72 10.20
N LEU A 40 8.37 -0.39 10.36
CA LEU A 40 8.61 0.24 11.66
C LEU A 40 7.48 -0.05 12.67
N VAL A 41 6.23 0.07 12.24
CA VAL A 41 5.06 -0.21 13.09
C VAL A 41 5.04 -1.68 13.52
N THR A 42 5.30 -2.60 12.59
CA THR A 42 5.32 -4.04 12.89
C THR A 42 6.42 -4.39 13.89
N LEU A 43 7.61 -3.80 13.74
CA LEU A 43 8.73 -4.00 14.67
C LEU A 43 8.42 -3.47 16.06
N PHE A 44 7.78 -2.30 16.15
CA PHE A 44 7.35 -1.72 17.43
C PHE A 44 6.29 -2.59 18.12
N ILE A 45 5.22 -2.95 17.43
CA ILE A 45 4.15 -3.79 17.99
C ILE A 45 4.72 -5.14 18.43
N GLY A 46 5.54 -5.78 17.58
CA GLY A 46 6.19 -7.05 17.93
C GLY A 46 7.08 -6.95 19.16
N ALA A 47 7.84 -5.87 19.33
CA ALA A 47 8.63 -5.64 20.53
C ALA A 47 7.75 -5.48 21.78
N VAL A 48 6.67 -4.71 21.68
CA VAL A 48 5.70 -4.54 22.78
C VAL A 48 5.06 -5.86 23.16
N ASP A 49 4.63 -6.66 22.19
CA ASP A 49 4.02 -7.98 22.42
C ASP A 49 4.99 -8.94 23.14
N GLN A 50 6.28 -8.92 22.79
CA GLN A 50 7.30 -9.71 23.48
C GLN A 50 7.47 -9.27 24.94
N ILE A 51 7.58 -7.95 25.18
CA ILE A 51 7.72 -7.39 26.53
C ILE A 51 6.48 -7.74 27.38
N LEU A 52 5.30 -7.55 26.81
CA LEU A 52 4.03 -7.81 27.49
C LEU A 52 3.88 -9.31 27.80
N THR A 53 4.25 -10.18 26.87
CA THR A 53 4.25 -11.64 27.09
C THR A 53 5.21 -12.05 28.19
N LEU A 54 6.42 -11.48 28.22
CA LEU A 54 7.40 -11.76 29.28
C LEU A 54 6.90 -11.29 30.66
N LEU A 55 6.31 -10.09 30.72
CA LEU A 55 5.72 -9.55 31.95
C LEU A 55 4.56 -10.41 32.42
N ILE A 56 3.62 -10.74 31.55
CA ILE A 56 2.45 -11.56 31.87
C ILE A 56 2.88 -12.96 32.32
N LYS A 57 3.83 -13.60 31.63
CA LYS A 57 4.38 -14.91 32.06
C LYS A 57 4.93 -14.85 33.49
N LYS A 58 5.71 -13.81 33.79
CA LYS A 58 6.30 -13.60 35.12
C LYS A 58 5.25 -13.29 36.20
N LEU A 59 4.11 -12.70 35.84
CA LEU A 59 3.07 -12.24 36.77
C LEU A 59 1.99 -13.30 37.04
N ILE A 60 1.61 -14.09 36.01
CA ILE A 60 0.67 -15.21 36.13
C ILE A 60 1.29 -16.41 36.88
N GLY A 61 2.61 -16.40 37.10
CA GLY A 61 3.25 -17.32 38.04
C GLY A 61 3.47 -18.72 37.47
N TRP A 62 4.00 -18.80 36.25
CA TRP A 62 4.96 -19.86 35.93
C TRP A 62 6.37 -19.34 36.21
#